data_AF-A0A537XP19-F1
#
_entry.id   AF-A0A537XP19-F1
#
_cell.length_a   1.000
_cell.length_b   1.000
_cell.length_c   1.000
_cell.angle_alpha   90.00
_cell.angle_beta   90.00
_cell.angle_gamma   90.00
#
_symmetry.space_group_name_H-M   'P 1'
#
loop_
_entity.id
_entity.type
_entity.pdbx_description
1 polymer ?
#
loop_
_entity_poly.entity_id
_entity_poly.type
_entity_poly.pdbx_seq_one_letter_code
_entity_poly.pdbx_strand_id
1 'polypeptide(L)'
;ERYAEKCANDGTIIIAYFEDGVVRGAAELHPPDQSSDLLPEIAFSVETSVRRRGVGSFLFRQLIAEAYAKGYRSLRITTGAQNQPMRALARKFGAHLTFRHGESTGTIDLIEQNQLESAPVGFQATLAAARAIANFNRAYWRMVLRMYGWGRAA
;
A
#
# COMPACT_ATOMS: atom_id res chain seq x y z
N GLU A 1 14.45 11.86 8.89
CA GLU A 1 15.29 11.45 7.74
C GLU A 1 15.47 9.93 7.63
N ARG A 2 15.85 9.21 8.70
CA ARG A 2 16.03 7.73 8.67
C ARG A 2 14.89 6.88 8.10
N TYR A 3 13.63 7.32 8.20
CA TYR A 3 12.48 6.53 7.73
C TYR A 3 12.35 6.50 6.21
N ALA A 4 12.43 7.66 5.55
CA ALA A 4 12.32 7.76 4.09
C ALA A 4 13.48 7.06 3.38
N GLU A 5 14.68 7.11 3.98
CA GLU A 5 15.88 6.46 3.46
C GLU A 5 15.85 4.92 3.60
N LYS A 6 15.22 4.41 4.67
CA LYS A 6 15.03 2.97 4.89
C LYS A 6 14.11 2.37 3.81
N CYS A 7 12.98 3.02 3.52
CA CYS A 7 12.04 2.56 2.50
C CYS A 7 12.64 2.50 1.08
N ALA A 8 13.68 3.29 0.80
CA ALA A 8 14.33 3.29 -0.51
C ALA A 8 15.24 2.06 -0.74
N ASN A 9 15.72 1.42 0.34
CA ASN A 9 16.78 0.40 0.28
C ASN A 9 16.35 -0.99 0.76
N ASP A 10 15.17 -1.16 1.35
CA ASP A 10 14.73 -2.43 1.94
C ASP A 10 13.71 -3.22 1.10
N GLY A 11 13.23 -2.66 -0.02
CA GLY A 11 12.23 -3.28 -0.88
C GLY A 11 10.78 -2.91 -0.54
N THR A 12 10.59 -1.91 0.34
CA THR A 12 9.28 -1.31 0.62
C THR A 12 8.64 -0.72 -0.63
N ILE A 13 7.37 -1.02 -0.85
CA ILE A 13 6.56 -0.33 -1.86
C ILE A 13 5.81 0.82 -1.19
N ILE A 14 5.85 2.00 -1.80
CA ILE A 14 5.05 3.15 -1.40
C ILE A 14 4.10 3.51 -2.54
N ILE A 15 2.81 3.61 -2.24
CA ILE A 15 1.75 4.05 -3.14
C ILE A 15 1.22 5.38 -2.62
N ALA A 16 1.33 6.43 -3.43
CA ALA A 16 0.85 7.77 -3.09
C ALA A 16 -0.45 8.11 -3.83
N TYR A 17 -1.36 8.78 -3.13
CA TYR A 17 -2.57 9.38 -3.68
C TYR A 17 -2.36 10.89 -3.83
N PHE A 18 -2.56 11.39 -5.05
CA PHE A 18 -2.40 12.80 -5.40
C PHE A 18 -3.76 13.47 -5.66
N GLU A 19 -3.91 14.69 -5.17
CA GLU A 19 -5.00 15.62 -5.53
C GLU A 19 -4.37 16.99 -5.75
N ASP A 20 -4.63 17.61 -6.92
CA ASP A 20 -4.07 18.91 -7.31
C ASP A 20 -2.54 19.01 -7.25
N GLY A 21 -1.85 17.93 -7.63
CA GLY A 21 -0.38 17.88 -7.61
C GLY A 21 0.25 17.70 -6.22
N VAL A 22 -0.57 17.53 -5.18
CA VAL A 22 -0.13 17.33 -3.79
C VAL A 22 -0.44 15.91 -3.33
N VAL A 23 0.48 15.29 -2.61
CA VAL A 23 0.24 13.98 -1.97
C VAL A 23 -0.72 14.18 -0.80
N ARG A 24 -1.93 13.61 -0.89
CA ARG A 24 -2.96 13.67 0.16
C ARG A 24 -3.12 12.38 0.94
N GLY A 25 -2.45 11.32 0.51
CA GLY A 25 -2.38 10.06 1.24
C GLY A 25 -1.29 9.16 0.71
N ALA A 26 -0.87 8.21 1.52
CA ALA A 26 0.12 7.20 1.17
C ALA A 26 -0.23 5.86 1.83
N ALA A 27 0.17 4.78 1.19
CA ALA A 27 0.18 3.45 1.74
C ALA A 27 1.52 2.78 1.47
N GLU A 28 2.00 2.02 2.44
CA GLU A 28 3.31 1.38 2.39
C GLU A 28 3.18 -0.11 2.65
N LEU A 29 3.89 -0.91 1.85
CA LEU A 29 4.03 -2.35 2.01
C LEU A 29 5.49 -2.64 2.32
N HIS A 30 5.76 -2.93 3.58
CA HIS A 30 7.05 -3.32 4.09
C HIS A 30 7.23 -4.83 3.89
N PRO A 31 8.35 -5.29 3.32
CA PRO A 31 8.62 -6.72 3.19
C PRO A 31 8.76 -7.37 4.59
N PRO A 32 8.65 -8.70 4.67
CA PRO A 32 8.89 -9.42 5.91
C PRO A 32 10.24 -9.07 6.53
N ASP A 33 10.21 -8.65 7.79
CA ASP A 33 11.40 -8.59 8.63
C ASP A 33 11.83 -10.03 9.01
N GLN A 34 13.13 -10.29 9.05
CA GLN A 34 13.70 -11.54 9.58
C GLN A 34 13.39 -11.76 11.08
N SER A 35 12.90 -10.73 11.79
CA SER A 35 12.70 -10.73 13.26
C SER A 35 11.27 -10.97 13.75
N SER A 36 10.22 -10.81 12.92
CA SER A 36 8.81 -10.93 13.34
C SER A 36 7.97 -11.71 12.33
N ASP A 37 7.30 -12.79 12.75
CA ASP A 37 6.27 -13.63 12.06
C ASP A 37 6.39 -13.90 10.55
N LEU A 38 7.46 -13.45 9.89
CA LEU A 38 7.74 -13.46 8.46
C LEU A 38 6.61 -12.88 7.59
N LEU A 39 5.73 -12.05 8.14
CA LEU A 39 4.64 -11.42 7.41
C LEU A 39 5.02 -10.01 6.92
N PRO A 40 4.70 -9.66 5.67
CA PRO A 40 4.80 -8.29 5.19
C PRO A 40 3.83 -7.38 5.95
N GLU A 41 4.28 -6.17 6.29
CA GLU A 41 3.51 -5.21 7.07
C GLU A 41 3.00 -4.05 6.21
N ILE A 42 1.80 -3.57 6.53
CA ILE A 42 1.17 -2.48 5.79
C ILE A 42 0.91 -1.27 6.69
N ALA A 43 1.15 -0.09 6.14
CA ALA A 43 0.89 1.18 6.81
C ALA A 43 0.10 2.14 5.91
N PHE A 44 -0.72 3.00 6.52
CA PHE A 44 -1.54 3.99 5.81
C PHE A 44 -1.47 5.35 6.49
N SER A 45 -1.37 6.39 5.67
CA SER A 45 -1.54 7.78 6.09
C SER A 45 -2.46 8.49 5.11
N VAL A 46 -3.50 9.14 5.60
CA VAL A 46 -4.45 9.90 4.77
C VAL A 46 -4.73 11.22 5.47
N GLU A 47 -4.58 12.32 4.75
CA GLU A 47 -4.88 13.66 5.28
C GLU A 47 -6.34 13.78 5.68
N THR A 48 -6.61 14.47 6.78
CA THR A 48 -7.98 14.63 7.32
C THR A 48 -8.94 15.23 6.30
N SER A 49 -8.48 16.16 5.47
CA SER A 49 -9.25 16.82 4.40
C SER A 49 -9.80 15.84 3.35
N VAL A 50 -9.14 14.70 3.14
CA VAL A 50 -9.53 13.70 2.13
C VAL A 50 -10.01 12.37 2.74
N ARG A 51 -10.10 12.28 4.07
CA ARG A 51 -10.68 11.11 4.74
C ARG A 51 -12.16 10.98 4.42
N ARG A 52 -12.69 9.75 4.57
CA ARG A 52 -14.10 9.41 4.33
C ARG A 52 -14.59 9.62 2.89
N ARG A 53 -13.72 10.02 1.95
CA ARG A 53 -13.97 10.10 0.50
C ARG A 53 -13.55 8.85 -0.28
N GLY A 54 -13.20 7.77 0.43
CA GLY A 54 -12.79 6.50 -0.18
C GLY A 54 -11.28 6.35 -0.45
N VAL A 55 -10.47 7.39 -0.22
CA VAL A 55 -9.00 7.39 -0.45
C VAL A 55 -8.31 6.20 0.23
N GLY A 56 -8.60 5.96 1.51
CA GLY A 56 -8.01 4.83 2.23
C GLY A 56 -8.38 3.47 1.62
N SER A 57 -9.61 3.28 1.16
CA SER A 57 -10.02 2.04 0.47
C SER A 57 -9.39 1.87 -0.90
N PHE A 58 -9.18 2.97 -1.62
CA PHE A 58 -8.46 2.96 -2.90
C PHE A 58 -7.01 2.51 -2.69
N LEU A 59 -6.30 3.17 -1.78
CA LEU A 59 -4.92 2.83 -1.44
C LEU A 59 -4.79 1.36 -0.98
N PHE A 60 -5.75 0.87 -0.19
CA PHE A 60 -5.75 -0.50 0.32
C PHE A 60 -5.82 -1.54 -0.82
N ARG A 61 -6.73 -1.34 -1.78
CA ARG A 61 -6.85 -2.24 -2.94
C ARG A 61 -5.58 -2.28 -3.78
N GLN A 62 -5.01 -1.11 -4.05
CA GLN A 62 -3.75 -1.03 -4.80
C GLN A 62 -2.64 -1.79 -4.07
N LEU A 63 -2.56 -1.65 -2.75
CA LEU A 63 -1.56 -2.34 -1.94
C LEU A 63 -1.78 -3.86 -1.90
N ILE A 64 -3.03 -4.33 -1.79
CA ILE A 64 -3.36 -5.76 -1.90
C ILE A 64 -2.91 -6.31 -3.27
N ALA A 65 -3.18 -5.59 -4.35
CA ALA A 65 -2.77 -6.01 -5.70
C ALA A 65 -1.24 -6.13 -5.83
N GLU A 66 -0.50 -5.19 -5.26
CA GLU A 66 0.97 -5.24 -5.22
C GLU A 66 1.50 -6.41 -4.36
N ALA A 67 0.89 -6.64 -3.19
CA ALA A 67 1.23 -7.76 -2.33
C ALA A 67 0.99 -9.11 -3.04
N TYR A 68 -0.10 -9.19 -3.79
CA TYR A 68 -0.42 -10.33 -4.64
C TYR A 68 0.59 -10.56 -5.75
N ALA A 69 0.97 -9.50 -6.47
CA ALA A 69 1.97 -9.58 -7.53
C ALA A 69 3.34 -10.05 -7.00
N LYS A 70 3.63 -9.76 -5.72
CA LYS A 70 4.81 -10.26 -5.00
C LYS A 70 4.69 -11.69 -4.47
N GLY A 71 3.53 -12.31 -4.60
CA GLY A 71 3.29 -13.69 -4.13
C GLY A 71 3.07 -13.80 -2.63
N TYR A 72 2.76 -12.70 -1.93
CA TYR A 72 2.39 -12.76 -0.52
C TYR A 72 1.02 -13.44 -0.36
N ARG A 73 0.86 -14.21 0.72
CA ARG A 73 -0.38 -14.93 1.04
C ARG A 73 -1.21 -14.22 2.11
N SER A 74 -0.54 -13.46 2.97
CA SER A 74 -1.16 -12.73 4.06
C SER A 74 -0.37 -11.46 4.35
N LEU A 75 -1.06 -10.49 4.95
CA LEU A 75 -0.51 -9.18 5.33
C LEU A 75 -0.76 -8.95 6.81
N ARG A 76 0.19 -8.32 7.50
CA ARG A 76 0.02 -7.83 8.87
C ARG A 76 -0.30 -6.35 8.86
N ILE A 77 -1.24 -5.95 9.71
CA ILE A 77 -1.52 -4.56 10.03
C ILE A 77 -1.48 -4.33 11.53
N THR A 78 -0.80 -3.27 11.95
CA THR A 78 -0.73 -2.82 13.34
C THR A 78 -1.32 -1.42 13.45
N THR A 79 -2.22 -1.18 14.39
CA THR A 79 -2.81 0.14 14.58
C THR A 79 -3.24 0.37 16.03
N GLY A 80 -3.16 1.61 16.53
CA GLY A 80 -3.57 1.92 17.90
C GLY A 80 -5.04 1.57 18.19
N ALA A 81 -5.34 1.16 19.44
CA ALA A 81 -6.69 0.78 19.88
C ALA A 81 -7.78 1.83 19.58
N GLN A 82 -7.38 3.10 19.53
CA GLN A 82 -8.28 4.24 19.34
C GLN A 82 -8.39 4.69 17.88
N ASN A 83 -7.60 4.10 16.96
CA ASN A 83 -7.66 4.44 15.54
C ASN A 83 -8.88 3.79 14.85
N GLN A 84 -10.08 4.28 15.18
CA GLN A 84 -11.34 3.76 14.65
C GLN A 84 -11.37 3.75 13.11
N PRO A 85 -10.90 4.81 12.41
CA PRO A 85 -10.89 4.80 10.94
C PRO A 85 -10.04 3.66 10.36
N MET A 86 -8.84 3.44 10.87
CA MET A 86 -7.96 2.38 10.37
C MET A 86 -8.52 0.99 10.70
N ARG A 87 -9.08 0.80 11.90
CA ARG A 87 -9.69 -0.50 12.26
C ARG A 87 -10.91 -0.82 11.41
N ALA A 88 -11.75 0.17 11.12
CA ALA A 88 -12.87 0.00 10.21
C ALA A 88 -12.40 -0.33 8.78
N LEU A 89 -11.35 0.35 8.31
CA LEU A 89 -10.76 0.09 7.02
C LEU A 89 -10.14 -1.32 6.95
N ALA A 90 -9.38 -1.75 7.96
CA ALA A 90 -8.78 -3.08 8.02
C ALA A 90 -9.86 -4.18 8.01
N ARG A 91 -10.90 -4.05 8.85
CA ARG A 91 -12.02 -5.01 8.89
C ARG A 91 -12.78 -5.10 7.56
N LYS A 92 -12.91 -3.99 6.83
CA LYS A 92 -13.52 -3.97 5.49
C LYS A 92 -12.79 -4.88 4.51
N PHE A 93 -11.48 -5.06 4.68
CA PHE A 93 -10.63 -5.94 3.86
C PHE A 93 -10.32 -7.27 4.58
N GLY A 94 -11.20 -7.72 5.46
CA GLY A 94 -11.11 -9.04 6.09
C GLY A 94 -10.09 -9.16 7.23
N ALA A 95 -9.57 -8.05 7.77
CA ALA A 95 -8.63 -8.15 8.87
C ALA A 95 -9.30 -8.63 10.16
N HIS A 96 -8.77 -9.72 10.73
CA HIS A 96 -9.12 -10.16 12.08
C HIS A 96 -8.22 -9.45 13.11
N LEU A 97 -8.73 -8.33 13.65
CA LEU A 97 -7.98 -7.53 14.61
C LEU A 97 -8.09 -8.10 16.03
N THR A 98 -6.96 -8.39 16.65
CA THR A 98 -6.82 -8.74 18.07
C THR A 98 -6.17 -7.59 18.83
N PHE A 99 -6.61 -7.36 20.06
CA PHE A 99 -6.08 -6.30 20.90
C PHE A 99 -4.99 -6.84 21.84
N ARG A 100 -3.81 -6.23 21.82
CA ARG A 100 -2.69 -6.54 22.72
C ARG A 100 -1.92 -5.27 23.07
N HIS A 101 -1.60 -5.08 24.34
CA HIS A 101 -0.69 -4.02 24.83
C HIS A 101 -1.00 -2.59 24.35
N GLY A 102 -2.27 -2.19 24.18
CA GLY A 102 -2.61 -0.83 23.72
C GLY A 102 -2.71 -0.68 22.19
N GLU A 103 -2.38 -1.74 21.45
CA GLU A 103 -2.46 -1.78 19.99
C GLU A 103 -3.40 -2.89 19.52
N SER A 104 -3.91 -2.73 18.31
CA SER A 104 -4.68 -3.73 17.57
C SER A 104 -3.82 -4.24 16.43
N THR A 105 -3.48 -5.51 16.47
CA THR A 105 -2.78 -6.21 15.38
C THR A 105 -3.76 -7.14 14.70
N GLY A 106 -3.77 -7.16 13.37
CA GLY A 106 -4.51 -8.17 12.63
C GLY A 106 -3.79 -8.65 11.39
N THR A 107 -4.26 -9.78 10.92
CA THR A 107 -3.80 -10.43 9.70
C THR A 107 -4.92 -10.38 8.68
N ILE A 108 -4.55 -10.17 7.42
CA ILE A 108 -5.43 -10.22 6.27
C ILE A 108 -4.98 -11.37 5.40
N ASP A 109 -5.85 -12.34 5.21
CA ASP A 109 -5.61 -13.43 4.27
C ASP A 109 -5.96 -12.95 2.87
N LEU A 110 -4.93 -12.86 2.04
CA LEU A 110 -5.10 -12.34 0.69
C LEU A 110 -5.97 -13.28 -0.13
N ILE A 111 -5.78 -14.60 -0.01
CA ILE A 111 -6.45 -15.65 -0.80
C ILE A 111 -7.98 -15.51 -0.76
N GLU A 112 -8.54 -15.19 0.41
CA GLU A 112 -9.98 -14.97 0.57
C GLU A 112 -10.46 -13.66 -0.07
N GLN A 113 -9.63 -12.61 -0.06
CA GLN A 113 -9.97 -11.32 -0.67
C GLN A 113 -10.11 -11.40 -2.20
N ASN A 114 -9.33 -12.23 -2.89
CA ASN A 114 -9.45 -12.40 -4.34
C ASN A 114 -10.74 -13.12 -4.74
N GLN A 115 -11.27 -14.00 -3.88
CA GLN A 115 -12.55 -14.68 -4.13
C GLN A 115 -13.77 -13.75 -3.94
N LEU A 116 -13.66 -12.73 -3.09
CA LEU A 116 -14.73 -11.76 -2.84
C LEU A 116 -14.85 -10.68 -3.93
N GLU A 117 -13.77 -10.36 -4.66
CA GLU A 117 -13.81 -9.45 -5.82
C GLU A 117 -14.12 -10.18 -7.16
N SER A 118 -14.11 -11.51 -7.21
CA SER A 118 -14.37 -12.30 -8.42
C SER A 118 -15.84 -12.65 -8.69
N ALA A 119 -16.74 -11.65 -8.71
CA ALA A 119 -18.06 -11.76 -9.35
C ALA A 119 -18.50 -10.38 -9.93
N PRO A 120 -19.18 -10.33 -11.09
CA PRO A 120 -18.64 -9.62 -12.25
C PRO A 120 -19.30 -8.26 -12.52
N VAL A 121 -18.52 -7.23 -12.85
CA VAL A 121 -18.92 -6.15 -13.77
C VAL A 121 -17.69 -5.66 -14.54
N GLY A 122 -17.83 -5.54 -15.86
CA GLY A 122 -16.76 -5.31 -16.82
C GLY A 122 -15.81 -4.15 -16.51
N PHE A 123 -14.56 -4.50 -16.22
CA PHE A 123 -13.41 -3.71 -16.64
C PHE A 123 -12.33 -4.69 -17.08
N GLN A 124 -12.35 -5.07 -18.36
CA GLN A 124 -11.21 -5.80 -18.93
C GLN A 124 -10.05 -4.80 -19.03
N ALA A 125 -9.23 -4.73 -17.99
CA ALA A 125 -7.92 -4.09 -18.07
C ALA A 125 -7.09 -4.89 -19.07
N THR A 126 -7.05 -4.43 -20.32
CA THR A 126 -6.23 -5.03 -21.36
C THR A 126 -4.75 -4.91 -20.97
N LEU A 127 -3.93 -5.88 -21.38
CA LEU A 127 -2.48 -5.89 -21.14
C LEU A 127 -1.79 -4.57 -21.54
N ALA A 128 -2.37 -3.85 -22.50
CA ALA A 128 -1.93 -2.52 -22.92
C ALA A 128 -2.15 -1.46 -21.84
N ALA A 129 -3.28 -1.46 -21.13
CA ALA A 129 -3.56 -0.54 -20.02
C ALA A 129 -2.65 -0.83 -18.82
N ALA A 130 -2.46 -2.11 -18.48
CA ALA A 130 -1.53 -2.52 -17.43
C ALA A 130 -0.07 -2.11 -17.74
N ARG A 131 0.36 -2.30 -19.00
CA ARG A 131 1.68 -1.83 -19.46
C ARG A 131 1.78 -0.31 -19.53
N ALA A 132 0.72 0.40 -19.88
CA ALA A 132 0.70 1.86 -19.90
C ALA A 132 0.88 2.42 -18.48
N ILE A 133 0.20 1.85 -17.49
CA ILE A 133 0.34 2.23 -16.07
C ILE A 133 1.74 1.90 -15.55
N ALA A 134 2.27 0.71 -15.86
CA ALA A 134 3.63 0.33 -15.48
C ALA A 134 4.71 1.24 -16.13
N ASN A 135 4.53 1.59 -17.41
CA ASN A 135 5.42 2.50 -18.12
C ASN A 135 5.28 3.94 -17.62
N PHE A 136 4.07 4.37 -17.21
CA PHE A 136 3.83 5.67 -16.61
C PHE A 136 4.57 5.80 -15.27
N ASN A 137 4.46 4.77 -14.39
CA ASN A 137 5.25 4.71 -13.17
C ASN A 137 6.76 4.78 -13.47
N ARG A 138 7.25 4.02 -14.47
CA ARG A 138 8.68 4.02 -14.83
C ARG A 138 9.16 5.35 -15.43
N ALA A 139 8.33 6.05 -16.20
CA ALA A 139 8.65 7.35 -16.80
C ALA A 139 8.62 8.47 -15.75
N TYR A 140 7.67 8.42 -14.82
CA TYR A 140 7.59 9.30 -13.66
C TYR A 140 8.85 9.18 -12.80
N TRP A 141 9.29 7.97 -12.47
CA TRP A 141 10.55 7.75 -11.74
C TRP A 141 11.78 8.23 -12.51
N ARG A 142 11.82 8.08 -13.84
CA ARG A 142 12.92 8.61 -14.67
C ARG A 142 12.97 10.13 -14.69
N MET A 143 11.82 10.79 -14.70
CA MET A 143 11.71 12.25 -14.65
C MET A 143 12.11 12.79 -13.27
N VAL A 144 11.64 12.13 -12.20
CA VAL A 144 12.03 12.44 -10.82
C VAL A 144 13.53 12.26 -10.62
N LEU A 145 14.12 11.13 -11.04
CA LEU A 145 15.57 10.89 -10.96
C LEU A 145 16.40 11.92 -11.75
N ARG A 146 15.86 12.43 -12.85
CA ARG A 146 16.51 13.47 -13.69
C ARG A 146 16.36 14.88 -13.12
N MET A 147 15.31 15.17 -12.36
CA MET A 147 15.13 16.44 -11.62
C MET A 147 16.05 16.53 -10.40
N TYR A 148 16.34 15.41 -9.72
CA TYR A 148 17.24 15.37 -8.56
C TYR A 148 18.74 15.25 -8.93
N GLY A 149 19.11 15.47 -10.19
CA GLY A 149 20.49 15.76 -10.56
C GLY A 149 21.50 14.61 -10.46
N TRP A 150 21.08 13.33 -10.59
CA TRP A 150 22.06 12.25 -10.78
C TRP A 150 22.50 12.17 -12.24
N GLY A 151 23.47 13.01 -12.56
CA GLY A 151 24.06 13.10 -13.88
C GLY A 151 25.36 13.88 -13.87
N ARG A 152 26.38 13.35 -13.19
CA ARG A 152 27.80 13.34 -13.61
C ARG A 152 28.73 12.90 -12.47
N ALA A 153 29.41 11.78 -12.67
CA ALA A 153 30.84 11.65 -12.37
C ALA A 153 31.40 10.46 -13.15
N ALA A 154 32.31 10.81 -14.08
CA ALA A 154 33.22 9.98 -14.90
C ALA A 154 32.60 8.98 -15.88
#